data_AF-A0A2S3VV17-F1
#
_entry.id   AF-A0A2S3VV17-F1
#
_cell.length_a   1.000
_cell.length_b   1.000
_cell.length_c   1.000
_cell.angle_alpha   90.00
_cell.angle_beta   90.00
_cell.angle_gamma   90.00
#
_symmetry.space_group_name_H-M   'P 1'
#
loop_
_entity.id
_entity.type
_entity.pdbx_description
1 polymer ?
#
loop_
_entity_poly.entity_id
_entity_poly.type
_entity_poly.pdbx_seq_one_letter_code
_entity_poly.pdbx_strand_id
1 'polypeptide(L)' 'MNAAVHRFLFMAAGSLAHSRELHASALHYVLPHRREERIYPRAIRLKSPKYPIRNKNASQLN' A
#
# COMPACT_ATOMS: atom_id res chain seq x y z
N MET A 1 0.49 28.55 -29.50
CA MET A 1 0.13 27.16 -29.12
C MET A 1 1.37 26.51 -28.51
N ASN A 2 1.29 26.12 -27.24
CA ASN A 2 2.45 25.88 -26.37
C ASN A 2 3.27 24.64 -26.77
N ALA A 3 4.35 24.82 -27.53
CA ALA A 3 5.33 23.79 -27.87
C ALA A 3 5.89 23.06 -26.64
N ALA A 4 5.95 23.75 -25.50
CA ALA A 4 6.35 23.16 -24.21
C ALA A 4 5.40 22.03 -23.75
N VAL A 5 4.10 22.19 -23.98
CA VAL A 5 3.08 21.19 -23.58
C VAL A 5 3.22 19.94 -24.46
N HIS A 6 3.45 20.13 -25.77
CA HIS A 6 3.61 19.02 -26.70
C HIS A 6 4.90 18.21 -26.44
N ARG A 7 6.00 18.91 -26.10
CA ARG A 7 7.27 18.29 -25.71
C ARG A 7 7.15 17.52 -24.40
N PHE A 8 6.41 18.06 -23.43
CA PHE A 8 6.15 17.41 -22.15
C PHE A 8 5.33 16.12 -22.34
N LEU A 9 4.26 16.16 -23.14
CA LEU A 9 3.45 14.99 -23.45
C LEU A 9 4.24 13.90 -24.18
N PHE A 10 5.13 14.26 -25.12
CA PHE A 10 5.97 13.30 -25.84
C PHE A 10 6.98 12.59 -24.93
N MET A 11 7.62 13.32 -24.01
CA MET A 11 8.51 12.74 -23.00
C MET A 11 7.76 11.85 -21.98
N ALA A 12 6.55 12.26 -21.56
CA ALA A 12 5.73 11.48 -20.64
C ALA A 12 5.12 10.22 -21.29
N ALA A 13 4.82 10.26 -22.59
CA ALA A 13 4.37 9.08 -23.33
C ALA A 13 5.47 8.00 -23.41
N GLY A 14 6.74 8.40 -23.52
CA GLY A 14 7.88 7.48 -23.50
C GLY A 14 8.09 6.77 -22.16
N SER A 15 7.76 7.40 -21.03
CA SER A 15 7.93 6.80 -19.70
C SER A 15 6.81 5.82 -19.32
N LEU A 16 5.63 5.95 -19.92
CA LEU A 16 4.50 5.02 -19.74
C LEU A 16 4.75 3.63 -20.34
N ALA A 17 5.51 3.54 -21.43
CA ALA A 17 5.89 2.26 -22.01
C ALA A 17 6.89 1.51 -21.10
N HIS A 18 7.88 2.24 -20.57
CA HIS A 18 8.91 1.69 -19.70
C HIS A 18 8.34 1.18 -18.36
N SER A 19 7.37 1.89 -17.77
CA SER A 19 6.71 1.43 -16.53
C SER A 19 5.88 0.16 -16.73
N ARG A 20 5.32 -0.06 -17.92
CA ARG A 20 4.58 -1.29 -18.28
C ARG A 20 5.49 -2.51 -18.36
N GLU A 21 6.65 -2.37 -19.00
CA GLU A 21 7.66 -3.44 -19.06
C GLU A 21 8.19 -3.80 -17.66
N LEU A 22 8.47 -2.78 -16.84
CA LEU A 22 8.86 -2.98 -15.44
C LEU A 22 7.77 -3.71 -14.65
N HIS A 23 6.50 -3.33 -14.82
CA HIS A 23 5.37 -3.96 -14.17
C HIS A 23 5.06 -5.38 -14.71
N ALA A 24 5.52 -5.71 -15.92
CA ALA A 24 5.43 -7.06 -16.48
C ALA A 24 6.59 -7.95 -15.99
N SER A 25 7.79 -7.38 -15.80
CA SER A 25 8.98 -8.09 -15.31
C SER A 25 8.98 -8.34 -13.80
N ALA A 26 8.30 -7.47 -13.04
CA ALA A 26 8.15 -7.64 -11.62
C ALA A 26 7.16 -8.79 -11.39
N LEU A 27 7.64 -9.87 -10.76
CA LEU A 27 6.81 -10.96 -10.26
C LEU A 27 5.94 -10.41 -9.12
N HIS A 28 4.89 -9.69 -9.49
CA HIS A 28 3.90 -9.20 -8.56
C HIS A 28 3.11 -10.41 -8.06
N TYR A 29 3.15 -10.64 -6.75
CA TYR A 29 2.16 -11.50 -6.12
C TYR A 29 0.80 -10.82 -6.27
N VAL A 30 0.04 -11.21 -7.30
CA VAL A 30 -1.35 -10.79 -7.46
C VAL A 30 -2.09 -11.34 -6.25
N LEU A 31 -2.64 -10.44 -5.44
CA LEU A 31 -3.32 -10.84 -4.22
C LEU A 31 -4.52 -11.73 -4.59
N PRO A 32 -4.68 -12.91 -3.99
CA PRO A 32 -5.81 -13.79 -4.28
C PRO A 32 -7.14 -13.05 -4.12
N HIS A 33 -8.05 -13.33 -5.06
CA HIS A 33 -9.37 -12.71 -5.10
C HIS A 33 -10.18 -13.10 -3.87
N ARG A 34 -10.16 -14.40 -3.54
CA ARG A 34 -10.82 -14.97 -2.37
C ARG A 34 -9.96 -14.82 -1.12
N ARG A 35 -10.63 -14.82 0.04
CA ARG A 35 -9.95 -14.66 1.33
C ARG A 35 -9.25 -15.95 1.76
N GLU A 36 -9.83 -17.11 1.47
CA GLU A 36 -9.32 -18.43 1.90
C GLU A 36 -7.99 -18.78 1.21
N GLU A 37 -7.77 -18.26 0.01
CA GLU A 37 -6.58 -18.49 -0.81
C GLU A 37 -5.38 -17.63 -0.38
N ARG A 38 -5.56 -16.70 0.56
CA ARG A 38 -4.48 -15.83 1.03
C ARG A 38 -3.64 -16.54 2.08
N ILE A 39 -2.35 -16.65 1.79
CA ILE A 39 -1.35 -17.23 2.72
C ILE A 39 -1.14 -16.32 3.95
N TYR A 40 -1.36 -15.00 3.83
CA TYR A 40 -1.10 -14.03 4.89
C TYR A 40 -2.35 -13.27 5.34
N PRO A 41 -2.49 -12.99 6.65
CA PRO A 41 -3.61 -12.23 7.18
C PRO A 41 -3.52 -10.76 6.72
N ARG A 42 -4.65 -10.20 6.24
CA ARG A 42 -4.72 -8.79 5.81
C ARG A 42 -4.58 -7.79 6.96
N ALA A 43 -4.94 -8.20 8.15
CA ALA A 43 -4.78 -7.42 9.37
C ALA A 43 -4.33 -8.37 10.47
N ILE A 44 -3.26 -8.00 11.16
CA ILE A 44 -2.89 -8.66 12.40
C ILE A 44 -3.92 -8.22 13.43
N ARG A 45 -4.89 -9.10 13.73
CA ARG A 45 -5.74 -8.90 14.90
C ARG A 45 -4.80 -8.88 16.10
N LEU A 46 -4.64 -7.70 16.70
CA LEU A 46 -3.92 -7.58 17.95
C LEU A 46 -4.62 -8.49 18.96
N LYS A 47 -3.87 -9.47 19.48
CA LYS A 47 -4.38 -10.26 20.59
C LYS A 47 -4.62 -9.33 21.77
N SER A 48 -5.64 -9.62 22.57
CA SER A 48 -5.83 -8.93 23.84
C SER A 48 -4.52 -8.99 24.63
N PRO A 49 -4.00 -7.86 25.13
CA PRO A 49 -2.79 -7.86 25.92
C PRO A 49 -2.98 -8.76 27.15
N LYS A 50 -1.93 -9.51 27.51
CA LYS A 50 -1.96 -10.44 28.67
C LYS A 50 -2.28 -9.71 29.98
N TYR A 51 -1.90 -8.44 30.06
CA TYR A 51 -2.12 -7.60 31.23
C TYR A 51 -3.03 -6.43 30.87
N PRO A 52 -3.87 -5.98 31.82
CA PRO A 52 -4.75 -4.84 31.60
C PRO A 52 -3.91 -3.63 31.19
N ILE A 53 -4.38 -2.92 30.15
CA ILE A 53 -3.76 -1.68 29.71
C ILE A 53 -3.88 -0.71 30.88
N ARG A 54 -2.74 -0.31 31.47
CA ARG A 54 -2.71 0.62 32.59
C ARG A 54 -3.47 1.88 32.18
N ASN A 55 -4.60 2.14 32.85
CA ASN A 55 -5.38 3.36 32.63
C ASN A 55 -4.48 4.56 32.88
N LYS A 56 -4.28 5.39 31.84
CA LYS A 56 -3.41 6.57 31.90
C LYS A 56 -3.92 7.66 32.86
N ASN A 57 -5.15 7.53 33.37
CA ASN A 57 -5.81 8.55 34.20
C ASN A 57 -6.06 8.10 35.65
N ALA A 58 -5.42 7.02 36.11
CA ALA A 58 -5.61 6.51 37.47
C ALA A 58 -5.14 7.49 38.56
N SER A 59 -4.33 8.49 38.21
CA SER A 59 -3.83 9.52 39.13
C SER A 59 -4.76 10.72 39.30
N GLN A 60 -5.89 10.78 38.59
CA GLN A 60 -6.82 11.92 38.61
C GLN A 60 -8.06 11.69 39.50
N LEU A 61 -8.09 10.60 40.28
CA LEU A 61 -9.06 10.45 41.36
C LEU A 61 -8.56 11.23 42.58
N ASN A 62 -8.82 12.54 42.58
CA ASN A 62 -8.85 13.42 43.74
C ASN A 62 -10.14 14.24 43.65
#